data_AF-A0A7H8Q7N3-F1
#
_entry.id   AF-A0A7H8Q7N3-F1
#
_cell.length_a   1.000
_cell.length_b   1.000
_cell.length_c   1.000
_cell.angle_alpha   90.00
_cell.angle_beta   90.00
_cell.angle_gamma   90.00
#
_symmetry.space_group_name_H-M   'P 1'
#
loop_
_entity.id
_entity.type
_entity.pdbx_description
1 polymer ?
#
loop_
_entity_poly.entity_id
_entity_poly.type
_entity_poly.pdbx_seq_one_letter_code
_entity_poly.pdbx_strand_id
1 'polypeptide(L)'
;MERLTLDSLLNVIGELFSDEISIAVSNTKEYIYYRPSKRIDLKIQIGDPVKEGTIAYKALETKQKASEFIDKEIFGVPYHGMAVPFEQDGQLEGVVMAIYPAFTDGKSVVTVKSADGWKPIPFSGVKYLEVKDRKTYVYADDFWGTNKNSLQEFEYMLPRDLFIRCHRSFIVNVHHIEEIYPDTHSTFVLAMNNGARIPVSQSYSSYFRKLLGF
;
A
#
# COMPACT_ATOMS: atom_id res chain seq x y z
N MET A 1 35.14 4.44 -5.31
CA MET A 1 33.74 4.08 -5.09
C MET A 1 33.13 3.91 -6.47
N GLU A 2 32.81 2.69 -6.88
CA GLU A 2 32.21 2.45 -8.21
C GLU A 2 30.91 3.28 -8.33
N ARG A 3 30.73 3.97 -9.46
CA ARG A 3 29.52 4.74 -9.72
C ARG A 3 28.34 3.77 -9.77
N LEU A 4 27.41 3.89 -8.84
CA LEU A 4 26.14 3.18 -8.88
C LEU A 4 25.43 3.57 -10.19
N THR A 5 25.13 2.58 -11.04
CA THR A 5 24.34 2.82 -12.25
C THR A 5 22.87 2.96 -11.87
N LEU A 6 22.11 3.73 -12.67
CA LEU A 6 20.67 3.88 -12.48
C LEU A 6 19.97 2.52 -12.49
N ASP A 7 20.37 1.63 -13.40
CA ASP A 7 19.84 0.26 -13.48
C ASP A 7 20.12 -0.56 -12.22
N SER A 8 21.34 -0.50 -11.68
CA SER A 8 21.67 -1.19 -10.42
C SER A 8 20.86 -0.64 -9.25
N LEU A 9 20.66 0.68 -9.16
CA LEU A 9 19.84 1.29 -8.12
C LEU A 9 18.37 0.87 -8.24
N LEU A 10 17.80 0.93 -9.45
CA LEU A 10 16.41 0.57 -9.69
C LEU A 10 16.15 -0.92 -9.46
N ASN A 11 17.13 -1.78 -9.77
CA ASN A 11 17.04 -3.21 -9.48
C ASN A 11 16.97 -3.47 -7.97
N VAL A 12 17.83 -2.84 -7.18
CA VAL A 12 17.82 -2.94 -5.70
C VAL A 12 16.52 -2.38 -5.13
N ILE A 13 16.02 -1.26 -5.66
CA ILE A 13 14.73 -0.69 -5.24
C ILE A 13 13.60 -1.69 -5.49
N GLY A 14 13.52 -2.31 -6.66
CA GLY A 14 12.46 -3.30 -6.90
C GLY A 14 12.63 -4.60 -6.10
N GLU A 15 13.85 -4.99 -5.71
CA GLU A 15 14.07 -6.08 -4.75
C GLU A 15 13.58 -5.72 -3.34
N LEU A 16 13.78 -4.47 -2.89
CA LEU A 16 13.26 -3.98 -1.61
C LEU A 16 11.72 -4.07 -1.52
N PHE A 17 11.03 -3.99 -2.65
CA PHE A 17 9.57 -4.11 -2.75
C PHE A 17 9.09 -5.47 -3.27
N SER A 18 9.90 -6.52 -3.07
CA SER A 18 9.53 -7.94 -3.17
C SER A 18 8.95 -8.43 -4.51
N ASP A 19 9.35 -7.86 -5.66
CA ASP A 19 8.83 -8.17 -7.02
C ASP A 19 7.31 -7.96 -7.22
N GLU A 20 6.61 -7.39 -6.24
CA GLU A 20 5.15 -7.24 -6.27
C GLU A 20 4.71 -5.94 -6.98
N ILE A 21 5.58 -4.92 -6.98
CA ILE A 21 5.30 -3.63 -7.60
C ILE A 21 6.00 -3.49 -8.95
N SER A 22 5.35 -2.81 -9.90
CA SER A 22 6.01 -2.40 -11.14
C SER A 22 6.57 -1.00 -10.95
N ILE A 23 7.73 -0.74 -11.56
CA ILE A 23 8.40 0.56 -11.50
C ILE A 23 8.53 1.09 -12.91
N ALA A 24 8.19 2.35 -13.12
CA ALA A 24 8.43 3.04 -14.38
C ALA A 24 9.12 4.38 -14.11
N VAL A 25 9.97 4.80 -15.03
CA VAL A 25 10.57 6.14 -15.01
C VAL A 25 10.35 6.77 -16.37
N SER A 26 9.95 8.03 -16.38
CA SER A 26 9.86 8.85 -17.57
C SER A 26 10.74 10.08 -17.44
N ASN A 27 11.18 10.61 -18.57
CA ASN A 27 11.53 12.02 -18.65
C ASN A 27 10.24 12.85 -18.83
N THR A 28 10.36 14.12 -19.21
CA THR A 28 9.20 15.01 -19.45
C THR A 28 8.35 14.64 -20.68
N LYS A 29 8.78 13.68 -21.51
CA LYS A 29 8.15 13.32 -22.80
C LYS A 29 7.81 11.84 -22.94
N GLU A 30 8.69 10.95 -22.48
CA GLU A 30 8.61 9.51 -22.75
C GLU A 30 9.15 8.66 -21.59
N TYR A 31 8.75 7.39 -21.55
CA TYR A 31 9.24 6.41 -20.60
C TYR A 31 10.66 5.98 -20.96
N ILE A 32 11.57 6.05 -19.99
CA ILE A 32 12.99 5.70 -20.13
C ILE A 32 13.34 4.40 -19.41
N TYR A 33 12.46 3.91 -18.53
CA TYR A 33 12.63 2.66 -17.81
C TYR A 33 11.28 2.06 -17.47
N TYR A 34 11.18 0.74 -17.59
CA TYR A 34 10.06 -0.02 -17.06
C TYR A 34 10.51 -1.38 -16.54
N ARG A 35 10.15 -1.68 -15.30
CA ARG A 35 10.27 -3.00 -14.69
C ARG A 35 8.87 -3.51 -14.32
N PRO A 36 8.34 -4.51 -15.04
CA PRO A 36 7.09 -5.14 -14.64
C PRO A 36 7.27 -5.94 -13.36
N SER A 37 6.17 -6.09 -12.61
CA SER A 37 6.09 -6.98 -11.45
C SER A 37 5.50 -8.31 -11.87
N LYS A 38 5.51 -9.30 -10.97
CA LYS A 38 4.84 -10.59 -11.25
C LYS A 38 3.33 -10.45 -11.41
N ARG A 39 2.73 -9.39 -10.86
CA ARG A 39 1.28 -9.19 -10.79
C ARG A 39 0.78 -8.11 -11.72
N ILE A 40 1.61 -7.13 -12.06
CA ILE A 40 1.27 -6.08 -13.00
C ILE A 40 2.36 -5.93 -14.04
N ASP A 41 1.93 -6.09 -15.28
CA ASP A 41 2.68 -5.70 -16.45
C ASP A 41 1.77 -4.82 -17.32
N LEU A 42 1.98 -3.50 -17.24
CA LEU A 42 1.28 -2.48 -18.03
C LEU A 42 1.80 -2.42 -19.48
N LYS A 43 2.76 -3.27 -19.85
CA LYS A 43 3.34 -3.35 -21.20
C LYS A 43 3.95 -2.04 -21.70
N ILE A 44 4.44 -1.21 -20.77
CA ILE A 44 5.16 0.03 -21.10
C ILE A 44 6.48 -0.33 -21.78
N GLN A 45 6.75 0.28 -22.93
CA GLN A 45 8.00 0.16 -23.65
C GLN A 45 8.84 1.43 -23.47
N ILE A 46 10.16 1.26 -23.51
CA ILE A 46 11.09 2.40 -23.51
C ILE A 46 10.84 3.19 -24.81
N GLY A 47 10.64 4.50 -24.69
CA GLY A 47 10.26 5.40 -25.77
C GLY A 47 8.74 5.62 -25.91
N ASP A 48 7.90 4.93 -25.14
CA ASP A 48 6.47 5.22 -25.13
C ASP A 48 6.23 6.64 -24.61
N PRO A 49 5.36 7.45 -25.27
CA PRO A 49 5.11 8.82 -24.83
C PRO A 49 4.32 8.86 -23.52
N VAL A 50 4.61 9.86 -22.69
CA VAL A 50 3.79 10.20 -21.53
C VAL A 50 2.52 10.89 -22.02
N LYS A 51 1.43 10.12 -22.12
CA LYS A 51 0.15 10.58 -22.67
C LYS A 51 -0.62 11.43 -21.67
N GLU A 52 -1.34 12.43 -22.18
CA GLU A 52 -2.32 13.21 -21.42
C GLU A 52 -3.35 12.28 -20.77
N GLY A 53 -3.73 12.60 -19.52
CA GLY A 53 -4.61 11.76 -18.69
C GLY A 53 -3.91 10.63 -17.94
N THR A 54 -2.63 10.36 -18.18
CA THR A 54 -1.86 9.43 -17.34
C THR A 54 -1.46 10.06 -16.01
N ILE A 55 -1.27 9.25 -14.97
CA ILE A 55 -0.78 9.72 -13.67
C ILE A 55 0.63 10.35 -13.77
N ALA A 56 1.46 9.87 -14.70
CA ALA A 56 2.77 10.48 -15.01
C ALA A 56 2.60 11.90 -15.56
N TYR A 57 1.72 12.07 -16.54
CA TYR A 57 1.43 13.38 -17.11
C TYR A 57 0.92 14.35 -16.05
N LYS A 58 -0.02 13.91 -15.21
CA LYS A 58 -0.57 14.72 -14.11
C LYS A 58 0.51 15.17 -13.13
N ALA A 59 1.45 14.28 -12.77
CA ALA A 59 2.56 14.62 -11.89
C ALA A 59 3.54 15.61 -12.53
N LEU A 60 3.82 15.49 -13.83
CA LEU A 60 4.64 16.44 -14.59
C LEU A 60 3.99 17.82 -14.66
N GLU A 61 2.70 17.88 -14.99
CA GLU A 61 1.95 19.13 -15.17
C GLU A 61 1.83 19.89 -13.85
N THR A 62 1.43 19.19 -12.79
CA THR A 62 1.22 19.81 -11.46
C THR A 62 2.52 20.08 -10.71
N LYS A 63 3.63 19.46 -11.13
CA LYS A 63 4.90 19.40 -10.37
C LYS A 63 4.73 18.90 -8.94
N GLN A 64 3.71 18.09 -8.71
CA GLN A 64 3.39 17.50 -7.41
C GLN A 64 3.25 15.99 -7.52
N LYS A 65 3.36 15.32 -6.38
CA LYS A 65 3.06 13.89 -6.28
C LYS A 65 1.59 13.65 -6.66
N ALA A 66 1.36 12.73 -7.59
CA ALA A 66 0.04 12.21 -7.93
C ALA A 66 -0.13 10.78 -7.41
N SER A 67 -1.35 10.42 -6.98
CA SER A 67 -1.69 9.11 -6.44
C SER A 67 -3.13 8.78 -6.81
N GLU A 68 -3.35 7.71 -7.57
CA GLU A 68 -4.67 7.37 -8.10
C GLU A 68 -4.90 5.86 -8.16
N PHE A 69 -6.15 5.47 -7.98
CA PHE A 69 -6.62 4.12 -8.28
C PHE A 69 -7.08 4.08 -9.74
N ILE A 70 -6.58 3.08 -10.47
CA ILE A 70 -6.91 2.84 -11.88
C ILE A 70 -7.70 1.54 -11.96
N ASP A 71 -8.92 1.63 -12.51
CA ASP A 71 -9.79 0.47 -12.68
C ASP A 71 -9.28 -0.44 -13.82
N LYS A 72 -9.70 -1.71 -13.80
CA LYS A 72 -9.38 -2.74 -14.80
C LYS A 72 -9.81 -2.35 -16.21
N GLU A 73 -10.76 -1.42 -16.35
CA GLU A 73 -11.31 -1.01 -17.64
C GLU A 73 -10.27 -0.32 -18.55
N ILE A 74 -9.23 0.30 -17.97
CA ILE A 74 -8.23 1.05 -18.75
C ILE A 74 -7.07 0.16 -19.21
N PHE A 75 -6.57 -0.73 -18.35
CA PHE A 75 -5.36 -1.52 -18.60
C PHE A 75 -5.52 -3.04 -18.35
N GLY A 76 -6.75 -3.53 -18.19
CA GLY A 76 -7.07 -4.95 -18.00
C GLY A 76 -6.82 -5.48 -16.59
N VAL A 77 -6.02 -4.79 -15.77
CA VAL A 77 -5.78 -5.08 -14.35
C VAL A 77 -5.97 -3.80 -13.54
N PRO A 78 -6.67 -3.83 -12.40
CA PRO A 78 -6.75 -2.65 -11.55
C PRO A 78 -5.47 -2.52 -10.75
N TYR A 79 -5.07 -1.27 -10.52
CA TYR A 79 -3.85 -0.97 -9.80
C TYR A 79 -3.95 0.39 -9.12
N HIS A 80 -3.16 0.57 -8.07
CA HIS A 80 -2.94 1.89 -7.50
C HIS A 80 -1.60 2.42 -8.02
N GLY A 81 -1.63 3.55 -8.73
CA GLY A 81 -0.45 4.24 -9.22
C GLY A 81 -0.03 5.36 -8.28
N MET A 82 1.27 5.52 -8.08
CA MET A 82 1.85 6.70 -7.46
C MET A 82 2.96 7.25 -8.35
N ALA A 83 2.90 8.53 -8.67
CA ALA A 83 3.86 9.23 -9.50
C ALA A 83 4.48 10.39 -8.72
N VAL A 84 5.81 10.45 -8.69
CA VAL A 84 6.56 11.52 -8.02
C VAL A 84 7.49 12.18 -9.04
N PRO A 85 7.32 13.48 -9.31
CA PRO A 85 8.24 14.21 -10.17
C PRO A 85 9.60 14.35 -9.50
N PHE A 86 10.67 14.34 -10.29
CA PHE A 86 12.02 14.60 -9.80
C PHE A 86 12.65 15.75 -10.57
N GLU A 87 13.48 16.50 -9.86
CA GLU A 87 14.19 17.66 -10.38
C GLU A 87 15.69 17.42 -10.33
N GLN A 88 16.40 17.94 -11.32
CA GLN A 88 17.85 18.04 -11.32
C GLN A 88 18.20 19.52 -11.52
N ASP A 89 19.06 20.06 -10.64
CA ASP A 89 19.48 21.46 -10.70
C ASP A 89 18.32 22.48 -10.74
N GLY A 90 17.20 22.14 -10.08
CA GLY A 90 15.99 22.98 -10.01
C GLY A 90 15.10 22.91 -11.27
N GLN A 91 15.42 22.03 -12.21
CA GLN A 91 14.63 21.78 -13.41
C GLN A 91 13.92 20.43 -13.31
N LEU A 92 12.63 20.41 -13.64
CA LEU A 92 11.85 19.18 -13.73
C LEU A 92 12.40 18.30 -14.87
N GLU A 93 12.92 17.12 -14.51
CA GLU A 93 13.52 16.19 -15.47
C GLU A 93 12.59 15.03 -15.82
N GLY A 94 11.70 14.64 -14.91
CA GLY A 94 10.86 13.48 -15.15
C GLY A 94 10.01 13.07 -13.96
N VAL A 95 9.51 11.84 -14.02
CA VAL A 95 8.68 11.22 -12.99
C VAL A 95 9.15 9.79 -12.73
N VAL A 96 9.16 9.40 -11.46
CA VAL A 96 9.24 7.99 -11.03
C VAL A 96 7.84 7.53 -10.63
N MET A 97 7.43 6.38 -11.14
CA MET A 97 6.16 5.75 -10.81
C MET A 97 6.35 4.43 -10.09
N ALA A 98 5.55 4.22 -9.04
CA ALA A 98 5.32 2.93 -8.41
C ALA A 98 3.89 2.47 -8.69
N ILE A 99 3.75 1.23 -9.17
CA ILE A 99 2.49 0.64 -9.60
C ILE A 99 2.21 -0.57 -8.71
N TYR A 100 1.19 -0.44 -7.85
CA TYR A 100 0.83 -1.44 -6.86
C TYR A 100 -0.37 -2.27 -7.36
N PRO A 101 -0.33 -3.61 -7.22
CA PRO A 101 -1.50 -4.45 -7.49
C PRO A 101 -2.65 -4.04 -6.60
N ALA A 102 -3.74 -3.58 -7.23
CA ALA A 102 -5.01 -3.48 -6.53
C ALA A 102 -5.58 -4.90 -6.47
N PHE A 103 -5.94 -5.34 -5.28
CA PHE A 103 -6.64 -6.60 -5.14
C PHE A 103 -8.04 -6.42 -5.73
N THR A 104 -8.34 -7.14 -6.81
CA THR A 104 -9.72 -7.35 -7.23
C THR A 104 -10.40 -8.28 -6.23
N ASP A 105 -11.69 -8.07 -6.00
CA ASP A 105 -12.57 -8.83 -5.09
C ASP A 105 -12.57 -10.36 -5.27
N GLY A 106 -11.87 -10.91 -6.27
CA GLY A 106 -11.86 -12.33 -6.60
C GLY A 106 -11.23 -13.25 -5.53
N LYS A 107 -10.39 -12.72 -4.63
CA LYS A 107 -9.89 -13.44 -3.43
C LYS A 107 -9.68 -12.47 -2.27
N SER A 108 -10.76 -11.89 -1.76
CA SER A 108 -10.78 -11.02 -0.56
C SER A 108 -10.52 -11.80 0.73
N VAL A 109 -9.41 -12.52 0.80
CA VAL A 109 -9.01 -13.33 1.97
C VAL A 109 -7.58 -13.02 2.40
N VAL A 110 -7.32 -13.04 3.70
CA VAL A 110 -5.99 -13.16 4.29
C VAL A 110 -5.76 -14.62 4.65
N THR A 111 -4.78 -15.27 4.02
CA THR A 111 -4.38 -16.62 4.42
C THR A 111 -3.50 -16.57 5.66
N VAL A 112 -3.92 -17.25 6.72
CA VAL A 112 -3.19 -17.31 7.99
C VAL A 112 -2.62 -18.70 8.21
N LYS A 113 -1.42 -18.76 8.79
CA LYS A 113 -0.73 -19.99 9.18
C LYS A 113 -1.04 -20.32 10.64
N SER A 114 -1.60 -21.50 10.88
CA SER A 114 -1.84 -22.09 12.20
C SER A 114 -0.88 -23.27 12.46
N ALA A 115 -1.08 -23.97 13.59
CA ALA A 115 -0.35 -25.21 13.88
C ALA A 115 -0.62 -26.30 12.83
N ASP A 116 -1.87 -26.43 12.40
CA ASP A 116 -2.34 -27.53 11.53
C ASP A 116 -2.30 -27.21 10.03
N GLY A 117 -1.84 -26.01 9.62
CA GLY A 117 -1.73 -25.64 8.21
C GLY A 117 -2.04 -24.17 7.91
N TRP A 118 -2.79 -23.93 6.83
CA TRP A 118 -3.17 -22.60 6.37
C TRP A 118 -4.69 -22.48 6.26
N LYS A 119 -5.23 -21.36 6.72
CA LYS A 119 -6.66 -21.05 6.66
C LYS A 119 -6.87 -19.71 5.93
N PRO A 120 -7.60 -19.67 4.81
CA PRO A 120 -8.01 -18.40 4.20
C PRO A 120 -9.14 -17.79 5.04
N ILE A 121 -8.98 -16.53 5.45
CA ILE A 121 -9.99 -15.77 6.21
C ILE A 121 -10.48 -14.61 5.34
N PRO A 122 -11.78 -14.50 5.03
CA PRO A 122 -12.33 -13.34 4.34
C PRO A 122 -11.96 -12.03 5.03
N PHE A 123 -11.70 -10.97 4.26
CA PHE A 123 -11.41 -9.64 4.81
C PHE A 123 -12.47 -9.16 5.80
N SER A 124 -13.74 -9.43 5.50
CA SER A 124 -14.88 -9.14 6.39
C SER A 124 -14.86 -9.90 7.71
N GLY A 125 -14.08 -10.98 7.83
CA GLY A 125 -13.86 -11.72 9.07
C GLY A 125 -12.57 -11.34 9.79
N VAL A 126 -11.68 -10.56 9.18
CA VAL A 126 -10.45 -10.08 9.82
C VAL A 126 -10.77 -8.83 10.63
N LYS A 127 -10.52 -8.88 11.94
CA LYS A 127 -10.76 -7.77 12.88
C LYS A 127 -9.60 -6.80 12.94
N TYR A 128 -8.39 -7.32 13.09
CA TYR A 128 -7.17 -6.51 13.11
C TYR A 128 -5.94 -7.37 12.84
N LEU A 129 -4.85 -6.69 12.49
CA LEU A 129 -3.53 -7.26 12.36
C LEU A 129 -2.61 -6.62 13.38
N GLU A 130 -1.72 -7.41 13.96
CA GLU A 130 -0.74 -6.98 14.95
C GLU A 130 0.66 -7.47 14.56
N VAL A 131 1.68 -6.63 14.70
CA VAL A 131 3.06 -7.12 14.71
C VAL A 131 3.53 -7.27 16.13
N LYS A 132 3.85 -8.52 16.48
CA LYS A 132 4.37 -8.94 17.77
C LYS A 132 5.47 -9.99 17.54
N ASP A 133 6.56 -9.93 18.29
CA ASP A 133 7.67 -10.90 18.19
C ASP A 133 8.20 -11.10 16.75
N ARG A 134 8.25 -9.99 15.98
CA ARG A 134 8.66 -9.93 14.55
C ARG A 134 7.79 -10.75 13.59
N LYS A 135 6.59 -11.15 14.01
CA LYS A 135 5.60 -11.83 13.17
C LYS A 135 4.34 -10.98 13.07
N THR A 136 3.68 -11.05 11.92
CA THR A 136 2.36 -10.44 11.73
C THR A 136 1.31 -11.46 12.11
N TYR A 137 0.54 -11.14 13.15
CA TYR A 137 -0.63 -11.86 13.59
C TYR A 137 -1.86 -11.26 12.94
N VAL A 138 -2.76 -12.13 12.52
CA VAL A 138 -4.05 -11.77 11.93
C VAL A 138 -5.12 -12.36 12.83
N TYR A 139 -5.96 -11.49 13.40
CA TYR A 139 -7.01 -11.87 14.33
C TYR A 139 -8.37 -11.78 13.64
N ALA A 140 -9.12 -12.88 13.69
CA ALA A 140 -10.53 -12.97 13.32
C ALA A 140 -11.37 -13.21 14.57
N ASP A 141 -12.61 -13.72 14.45
CA ASP A 141 -13.47 -14.11 15.57
C ASP A 141 -12.80 -15.16 16.48
N ASP A 142 -13.02 -16.45 16.22
CA ASP A 142 -12.49 -17.53 17.05
C ASP A 142 -11.17 -18.11 16.51
N PHE A 143 -10.46 -17.33 15.68
CA PHE A 143 -9.27 -17.79 15.02
C PHE A 143 -8.24 -16.69 14.89
N TRP A 144 -6.98 -17.05 15.12
CA TRP A 144 -5.84 -16.22 14.80
C TRP A 144 -4.71 -17.08 14.23
N GLY A 145 -3.83 -16.45 13.48
CA GLY A 145 -2.65 -17.11 12.95
C GLY A 145 -1.63 -16.09 12.48
N THR A 146 -0.54 -16.58 11.91
CA THR A 146 0.53 -15.71 11.43
C THR A 146 0.49 -15.56 9.92
N ASN A 147 0.95 -14.43 9.41
CA ASN A 147 1.22 -14.23 7.99
C ASN A 147 2.66 -13.73 7.83
N LYS A 148 3.28 -14.08 6.70
CA LYS A 148 4.67 -13.73 6.39
C LYS A 148 4.82 -12.25 6.01
N ASN A 149 3.75 -11.61 5.56
CA ASN A 149 3.75 -10.23 5.11
C ASN A 149 3.79 -9.28 6.31
N SER A 150 4.55 -8.21 6.18
CA SER A 150 4.62 -7.07 7.08
C SER A 150 3.34 -6.25 7.07
N LEU A 151 3.14 -5.40 8.08
CA LEU A 151 2.00 -4.48 8.11
C LEU A 151 2.06 -3.45 6.98
N GLN A 152 3.25 -3.07 6.52
CA GLN A 152 3.39 -2.18 5.37
C GLN A 152 2.87 -2.85 4.09
N GLU A 153 3.22 -4.12 3.87
CA GLU A 153 2.65 -4.88 2.75
C GLU A 153 1.12 -5.01 2.90
N PHE A 154 0.61 -5.30 4.10
CA PHE A 154 -0.84 -5.32 4.36
C PHE A 154 -1.54 -4.00 4.10
N GLU A 155 -0.91 -2.86 4.38
CA GLU A 155 -1.47 -1.55 4.08
C GLU A 155 -1.61 -1.28 2.56
N TYR A 156 -0.80 -1.94 1.74
CA TYR A 156 -0.96 -1.93 0.27
C TYR A 156 -1.95 -2.99 -0.22
N MET A 157 -2.09 -4.11 0.50
CA MET A 157 -2.93 -5.23 0.07
C MET A 157 -4.40 -5.11 0.50
N LEU A 158 -4.66 -4.54 1.67
CA LEU A 158 -5.99 -4.49 2.27
C LEU A 158 -6.80 -3.31 1.72
N PRO A 159 -8.13 -3.46 1.53
CA PRO A 159 -9.01 -2.37 1.12
C PRO A 159 -8.96 -1.24 2.15
N ARG A 160 -8.62 -0.02 1.71
CA ARG A 160 -8.40 1.15 2.60
C ARG A 160 -9.68 1.70 3.21
N ASP A 161 -10.82 1.38 2.61
CA ASP A 161 -12.17 1.65 3.12
C ASP A 161 -12.51 0.77 4.32
N LEU A 162 -11.95 -0.44 4.39
CA LEU A 162 -12.15 -1.38 5.49
C LEU A 162 -11.03 -1.29 6.54
N PHE A 163 -9.78 -1.16 6.12
CA PHE A 163 -8.61 -1.29 6.99
C PHE A 163 -7.81 0.00 7.13
N ILE A 164 -7.57 0.41 8.37
CA ILE A 164 -6.81 1.61 8.69
C ILE A 164 -5.59 1.26 9.55
N ARG A 165 -4.43 1.78 9.14
CA ARG A 165 -3.22 1.81 9.96
C ARG A 165 -3.42 2.80 11.12
N CYS A 166 -3.51 2.29 12.34
CA CYS A 166 -3.77 3.10 13.53
C CYS A 166 -2.58 3.18 14.51
N HIS A 167 -1.60 2.29 14.35
CA HIS A 167 -0.39 2.23 15.16
C HIS A 167 0.75 1.60 14.36
N ARG A 168 2.01 1.83 14.74
CA ARG A 168 3.18 1.14 14.13
C ARG A 168 3.10 -0.39 14.20
N SER A 169 2.29 -0.92 15.11
CA SER A 169 2.09 -2.36 15.32
C SER A 169 0.69 -2.83 14.96
N PHE A 170 -0.24 -1.95 14.52
CA PHE A 170 -1.63 -2.36 14.28
C PHE A 170 -2.20 -1.83 12.96
N ILE A 171 -3.01 -2.67 12.31
CA ILE A 171 -3.98 -2.29 11.29
C ILE A 171 -5.33 -2.81 11.78
N VAL A 172 -6.36 -1.98 11.76
CA VAL A 172 -7.69 -2.33 12.27
C VAL A 172 -8.72 -2.33 11.15
N ASN A 173 -9.66 -3.26 11.18
CA ASN A 173 -10.86 -3.22 10.36
C ASN A 173 -11.92 -2.35 11.06
N VAL A 174 -12.33 -1.26 10.40
CA VAL A 174 -13.22 -0.26 11.00
C VAL A 174 -14.63 -0.79 11.26
N HIS A 175 -15.10 -1.79 10.51
CA HIS A 175 -16.41 -2.41 10.72
C HIS A 175 -16.49 -3.26 11.99
N HIS A 176 -15.35 -3.54 12.64
CA HIS A 176 -15.30 -4.29 13.89
C HIS A 176 -14.99 -3.41 15.11
N ILE A 177 -14.88 -2.09 14.92
CA ILE A 177 -14.77 -1.12 16.01
C ILE A 177 -16.17 -0.92 16.59
N GLU A 178 -16.32 -1.17 17.89
CA GLU A 178 -17.54 -0.94 18.65
C GLU A 178 -17.59 0.49 19.19
N GLU A 179 -16.51 0.93 19.84
CA GLU A 179 -16.41 2.28 20.42
C GLU A 179 -14.99 2.84 20.28
N ILE A 180 -14.88 4.18 20.21
CA ILE A 180 -13.61 4.91 20.18
C ILE A 180 -13.55 5.79 21.43
N TYR A 181 -12.55 5.54 22.28
CA TYR A 181 -12.34 6.33 23.49
C TYR A 181 -11.18 7.29 23.32
N PRO A 182 -11.32 8.56 23.71
CA PRO A 182 -10.17 9.44 23.87
C PRO A 182 -9.27 8.90 24.97
N ASP A 183 -7.97 9.01 24.74
CA ASP A 183 -6.93 8.67 25.70
C ASP A 183 -5.99 9.87 25.89
N THR A 184 -4.89 9.70 26.59
CA THR A 184 -3.93 10.77 26.89
C THR A 184 -3.23 11.32 25.64
N HIS A 185 -2.76 12.58 25.68
CA HIS A 185 -1.88 13.14 24.63
C HIS A 185 -2.42 13.01 23.18
N SER A 186 -3.73 13.16 23.00
CA SER A 186 -4.40 13.08 21.68
C SER A 186 -4.30 11.71 21.01
N THR A 187 -4.19 10.64 21.80
CA THR A 187 -4.35 9.24 21.36
C THR A 187 -5.79 8.79 21.52
N PHE A 188 -6.07 7.59 21.02
CA PHE A 188 -7.35 6.91 21.20
C PHE A 188 -7.14 5.46 21.60
N VAL A 189 -8.17 4.85 22.19
CA VAL A 189 -8.27 3.41 22.34
C VAL A 189 -9.53 2.94 21.64
N LEU A 190 -9.37 1.99 20.72
CA LEU A 190 -10.46 1.34 20.00
C LEU A 190 -10.94 0.14 20.82
N ALA A 191 -12.22 0.12 21.18
CA ALA A 191 -12.91 -1.09 21.62
C ALA A 191 -13.35 -1.87 20.39
N MET A 192 -12.86 -3.10 20.27
CA MET A 192 -13.27 -4.02 19.21
C MET A 192 -14.43 -4.88 19.68
N ASN A 193 -15.27 -5.34 18.76
CA ASN A 193 -16.43 -6.20 19.06
C ASN A 193 -16.08 -7.62 19.58
N ASN A 194 -14.79 -7.97 19.68
CA ASN A 194 -14.29 -9.17 20.35
C ASN A 194 -13.68 -8.86 21.74
N GLY A 195 -13.91 -7.67 22.27
CA GLY A 195 -13.37 -7.21 23.55
C GLY A 195 -11.91 -6.72 23.50
N ALA A 196 -11.22 -6.82 22.37
CA ALA A 196 -9.85 -6.33 22.24
C ALA A 196 -9.80 -4.80 22.35
N ARG A 197 -8.68 -4.29 22.88
CA ARG A 197 -8.40 -2.86 23.01
C ARG A 197 -7.18 -2.51 22.18
N ILE A 198 -7.36 -1.71 21.13
CA ILE A 198 -6.28 -1.35 20.19
C ILE A 198 -5.91 0.11 20.36
N PRO A 199 -4.64 0.45 20.66
CA PRO A 199 -4.21 1.83 20.79
C PRO A 199 -4.07 2.49 19.42
N VAL A 200 -4.47 3.76 19.31
CA VAL A 200 -4.15 4.65 18.20
C VAL A 200 -3.05 5.60 18.65
N SER A 201 -1.85 5.44 18.12
CA SER A 201 -0.72 6.31 18.49
C SER A 201 -0.89 7.75 18.01
N GLN A 202 -0.23 8.68 18.69
CA GLN A 202 -0.24 10.11 18.38
C GLN A 202 0.10 10.42 16.91
N SER A 203 1.09 9.73 16.32
CA SER A 203 1.47 9.95 14.92
C SER A 203 0.40 9.52 13.91
N TYR A 204 -0.56 8.69 14.32
CA TYR A 204 -1.65 8.20 13.48
C TYR A 204 -3.00 8.85 13.82
N SER A 205 -3.15 9.49 14.99
CA SER A 205 -4.44 9.98 15.47
C SER A 205 -5.08 11.05 14.59
N SER A 206 -4.27 11.94 14.01
CA SER A 206 -4.76 12.96 13.06
C SER A 206 -5.34 12.32 11.80
N TYR A 207 -4.61 11.36 11.21
CA TYR A 207 -5.05 10.64 10.01
C TYR A 207 -6.28 9.78 10.28
N PHE A 208 -6.26 9.04 11.40
CA PHE A 208 -7.36 8.18 11.84
C PHE A 208 -8.66 8.97 12.04
N ARG A 209 -8.58 10.11 12.74
CA ARG A 209 -9.71 11.03 12.94
C ARG A 209 -10.26 11.56 11.63
N LYS A 210 -9.39 12.00 10.72
CA LYS A 210 -9.78 12.51 9.40
C LYS A 210 -10.55 11.46 8.58
N LEU A 211 -10.13 10.19 8.63
CA LEU A 211 -10.79 9.12 7.87
C LEU A 211 -12.18 8.76 8.42
N LEU A 212 -12.36 8.82 9.74
CA LEU A 212 -13.63 8.45 10.38
C LEU A 212 -14.56 9.64 10.64
N GLY A 213 -14.09 10.88 10.46
CA GLY A 213 -14.94 12.07 10.47
C GLY A 213 -15.46 12.51 11.84
N PHE A 214 -14.66 12.36 12.90
CA PHE A 214 -15.00 12.84 14.26
C PHE A 214 -13.97 13.81 14.84
#